data_AF-A0A5K1I465-F1
#
_entry.id   AF-A0A5K1I465-F1
#
_cell.length_a   1.000
_cell.length_b   1.000
_cell.length_c   1.000
_cell.angle_alpha   90.00
_cell.angle_beta   90.00
_cell.angle_gamma   90.00
#
_symmetry.space_group_name_H-M   'P 1'
#
loop_
_entity.id
_entity.type
_entity.pdbx_description
1 polymer ?
#
loop_
_entity_poly.entity_id
_entity_poly.type
_entity_poly.pdbx_seq_one_letter_code
_entity_poly.pdbx_strand_id
1 'polypeptide(L)'
;MATDASEPRITLHPHSRRVQVVIDGTLLADTTRAIELRERGYPPRQYLPRDDVRMDLLTPSETETHCPFKGDASYFSFGEHKDVAWSYEKPLEELKDIEGWVVFYGGVEVSGK
;
A
#
# COMPACT_ATOMS: atom_id res chain seq x y z
N MET A 1 1.81 28.63 25.23
CA MET A 1 2.75 28.34 24.12
C MET A 1 1.95 27.56 23.10
N ALA A 2 1.51 28.22 22.02
CA ALA A 2 0.73 27.57 20.97
C ALA A 2 1.71 26.80 20.08
N THR A 3 1.62 25.48 20.10
CA THR A 3 2.26 24.62 19.10
C THR A 3 1.56 24.88 17.76
N ASP A 4 2.19 25.68 16.92
CA ASP A 4 1.98 25.65 15.47
C ASP A 4 2.54 24.32 14.97
N ALA A 5 1.72 23.27 15.06
CA ALA A 5 2.03 21.98 14.47
C ALA A 5 1.19 21.87 13.21
N SER A 6 1.73 22.38 12.10
CA SER A 6 1.23 22.07 10.76
C SER A 6 1.05 20.55 10.68
N GLU A 7 -0.17 20.08 10.48
CA GLU A 7 -0.48 18.64 10.44
C GLU A 7 0.44 17.93 9.45
N PRO A 8 1.02 16.76 9.82
CA PRO A 8 1.94 16.06 8.93
C PRO A 8 1.24 15.73 7.60
N ARG A 9 1.95 15.94 6.48
CA ARG A 9 1.41 15.73 5.12
C ARG A 9 0.92 14.29 4.92
N ILE A 10 1.56 13.34 5.60
CA ILE A 10 1.26 11.92 5.57
C ILE A 10 0.97 11.46 6.99
N THR A 11 -0.09 10.67 7.16
CA THR A 11 -0.47 10.06 8.44
C THR A 11 -0.77 8.59 8.25
N LEU A 12 -0.35 7.76 9.21
CA LEU A 12 -0.55 6.31 9.21
C LEU A 12 -1.59 5.94 10.28
N HIS A 13 -2.62 5.20 9.89
CA HIS A 13 -3.68 4.77 10.80
C HIS A 13 -3.79 3.24 10.76
N PRO A 14 -3.63 2.53 11.89
CA PRO A 14 -3.91 1.11 11.94
C PRO A 14 -5.34 0.81 11.50
N HIS A 15 -5.50 -0.15 10.60
CA HIS A 15 -6.80 -0.57 10.10
C HIS A 15 -7.18 -1.93 10.69
N SER A 16 -7.94 -1.93 11.78
CA SER A 16 -8.27 -3.12 12.56
C SER A 16 -9.27 -4.08 11.90
N ARG A 17 -9.81 -3.73 10.73
CA ARG A 17 -10.73 -4.61 9.98
C ARG A 17 -9.93 -5.45 8.99
N ARG A 18 -10.44 -6.63 8.67
CA ARG A 18 -9.87 -7.48 7.62
C ARG A 18 -9.94 -6.76 6.28
N VAL A 19 -8.83 -6.78 5.56
CA VAL A 19 -8.68 -6.26 4.21
C VAL A 19 -8.38 -7.44 3.30
N GLN A 20 -9.19 -7.61 2.26
CA GLN A 20 -8.96 -8.60 1.23
C GLN A 20 -8.78 -7.91 -0.12
N VAL A 21 -7.89 -8.45 -0.95
CA VAL A 21 -7.70 -7.98 -2.31
C VAL A 21 -7.98 -9.15 -3.24
N VAL A 22 -8.97 -8.98 -4.11
CA VAL A 22 -9.41 -9.99 -5.06
C VAL A 22 -9.39 -9.38 -6.45
N ILE A 23 -8.70 -10.05 -7.38
CA ILE A 23 -8.68 -9.66 -8.81
C ILE A 23 -9.07 -10.89 -9.62
N ASP A 24 -10.05 -10.75 -10.52
CA ASP A 24 -10.60 -11.86 -11.32
C ASP A 24 -10.97 -13.11 -10.47
N GLY A 25 -11.54 -12.88 -9.28
CA GLY A 25 -11.92 -13.95 -8.35
C GLY A 25 -10.75 -14.63 -7.62
N THR A 26 -9.51 -14.18 -7.86
CA THR A 26 -8.32 -14.69 -7.18
C THR A 26 -7.96 -13.82 -5.99
N LEU A 27 -7.90 -14.41 -4.79
CA LEU A 27 -7.46 -13.73 -3.57
C LEU A 27 -5.94 -13.51 -3.58
N LEU A 28 -5.53 -12.26 -3.72
CA LEU A 28 -4.13 -11.85 -3.75
C LEU A 28 -3.60 -11.43 -2.38
N ALA A 29 -4.46 -10.94 -1.49
CA ALA A 29 -4.07 -10.57 -0.13
C ALA A 29 -5.22 -10.76 0.87
N ASP A 30 -4.91 -11.16 2.10
CA ASP A 30 -5.82 -11.23 3.24
C ASP A 30 -5.07 -10.85 4.51
N THR A 31 -5.41 -9.70 5.09
CA THR A 31 -4.74 -9.22 6.31
C THR A 31 -5.71 -8.58 7.29
N THR A 32 -5.40 -8.66 8.58
CA THR A 32 -6.02 -7.84 9.64
C THR A 32 -5.06 -6.81 10.21
N ARG A 33 -3.90 -6.62 9.57
CA ARG A 33 -2.79 -5.76 10.02
C ARG A 33 -2.53 -4.61 9.05
N ALA A 34 -3.52 -4.27 8.21
CA ALA A 34 -3.37 -3.20 7.25
C ALA A 34 -3.15 -1.84 7.94
N ILE A 35 -2.47 -0.94 7.25
CA ILE A 35 -2.32 0.46 7.63
C ILE A 35 -2.97 1.32 6.55
N GLU A 36 -3.88 2.20 6.96
CA GLU A 36 -4.41 3.24 6.09
C GLU A 36 -3.48 4.46 6.10
N LEU A 37 -2.78 4.66 5.00
CA LEU A 37 -2.00 5.86 4.75
C LEU A 37 -2.91 6.93 4.15
N ARG A 38 -2.95 8.09 4.79
CA ARG A 38 -3.62 9.28 4.28
C ARG A 38 -2.57 10.32 3.92
N GLU A 39 -2.56 10.70 2.64
CA GLU A 39 -1.72 11.80 2.14
C GLU A 39 -2.61 12.92 1.62
N ARG A 40 -2.29 14.17 2.00
CA ARG A 40 -3.02 15.34 1.50
C ARG A 40 -3.02 15.40 -0.03
N GLY A 41 -4.21 15.46 -0.63
CA GLY A 41 -4.39 15.54 -2.09
C GLY A 41 -4.51 14.20 -2.80
N TYR A 42 -4.43 13.08 -2.07
CA TYR A 42 -4.59 11.73 -2.63
C TYR A 42 -5.66 10.93 -1.87
N PRO A 43 -6.32 9.97 -2.53
CA PRO A 43 -7.21 9.06 -1.83
C PRO A 43 -6.42 8.23 -0.79
N PRO A 44 -7.05 7.85 0.34
CA PRO A 44 -6.44 6.97 1.32
C PRO A 44 -6.07 5.63 0.68
N ARG A 45 -4.93 5.07 1.09
CA ARG A 45 -4.43 3.80 0.56
C ARG A 45 -4.16 2.82 1.68
N GLN A 46 -4.60 1.58 1.49
CA GLN A 46 -4.33 0.47 2.41
C GLN A 46 -2.97 -0.13 2.06
N TYR A 47 -2.02 -0.06 2.99
CA TYR A 47 -0.76 -0.77 2.95
C TYR A 47 -0.96 -2.10 3.66
N LEU A 48 -0.60 -3.19 2.99
CA LEU A 48 -0.72 -4.54 3.51
C LEU A 48 0.69 -5.11 3.76
N PRO A 49 0.92 -5.80 4.90
CA PRO A 49 2.19 -6.47 5.13
C PRO A 49 2.47 -7.46 4.00
N ARG A 50 3.68 -7.47 3.45
CA ARG A 50 4.04 -8.33 2.31
C ARG A 50 3.80 -9.81 2.57
N ASP A 51 3.97 -10.25 3.81
CA ASP A 51 3.75 -11.63 4.26
C ASP A 51 2.29 -12.09 4.10
N ASP A 52 1.35 -11.14 4.18
CA ASP A 52 -0.09 -11.39 4.01
C ASP A 52 -0.54 -11.27 2.54
N VAL A 53 0.41 -11.08 1.62
CA VAL A 53 0.17 -10.93 0.18
C VAL A 53 0.82 -12.08 -0.58
N ARG A 54 0.08 -12.66 -1.52
CA ARG A 54 0.51 -13.74 -2.40
C ARG A 54 1.46 -13.22 -3.48
N MET A 55 2.65 -12.78 -3.07
CA MET A 55 3.73 -12.31 -3.95
C MET A 55 4.11 -13.31 -5.03
N ASP A 56 3.98 -14.61 -4.77
CA ASP A 56 4.20 -15.69 -5.74
C ASP A 56 3.26 -15.62 -6.97
N LEU A 57 2.09 -15.01 -6.82
CA LEU A 57 1.15 -14.79 -7.93
C LEU A 57 1.41 -13.49 -8.70
N LEU A 58 2.23 -12.61 -8.15
CA LEU A 58 2.54 -11.32 -8.74
C LEU A 58 3.86 -11.38 -9.51
N THR A 59 3.92 -10.69 -10.62
CA THR A 59 5.15 -10.54 -11.41
C THR A 59 5.69 -9.12 -11.24
N PRO A 60 6.98 -8.94 -10.94
CA PRO A 60 7.57 -7.60 -10.93
C PRO A 60 7.45 -6.98 -12.32
N SER A 61 7.07 -5.71 -12.35
CA SER A 61 7.00 -4.91 -13.57
C SER A 61 8.34 -4.21 -13.80
N GLU A 62 8.66 -3.91 -15.05
CA GLU A 62 9.79 -3.01 -15.39
C GLU A 62 9.46 -1.54 -15.08
N THR A 63 8.21 -1.25 -14.68
CA THR A 63 7.79 0.09 -14.25
C THR A 63 8.38 0.39 -12.86
N GLU A 64 9.24 1.40 -12.81
CA GLU A 64 9.70 2.01 -11.57
C GLU A 64 9.34 3.50 -11.59
N THR A 65 8.77 4.00 -10.50
CA THR A 65 8.55 5.44 -10.35
C THR A 65 9.28 5.96 -9.13
N HIS A 66 10.04 7.04 -9.33
CA HIS A 66 10.78 7.67 -8.25
C HIS A 66 9.95 8.83 -7.67
N CYS A 67 9.56 8.70 -6.41
CA CYS A 67 8.90 9.75 -5.65
C CYS A 67 9.90 10.42 -4.70
N PRO A 68 10.12 11.75 -4.79
CA PRO A 68 11.11 12.44 -3.95
C PRO A 68 10.79 12.39 -2.43
N PHE A 69 9.55 12.04 -2.06
CA PHE A 69 9.09 11.96 -0.67
C PHE A 69 8.91 10.52 -0.16
N LYS A 70 9.04 9.51 -1.01
CA LYS A 70 8.71 8.11 -0.65
C LYS A 70 9.73 7.09 -1.16
N GLY A 71 10.70 7.51 -1.97
CA GLY A 71 11.68 6.63 -2.60
C GLY A 71 11.15 6.01 -3.90
N ASP A 72 11.77 4.90 -4.28
CA ASP A 72 11.43 4.14 -5.48
C ASP A 72 10.24 3.22 -5.21
N ALA A 73 9.20 3.37 -6.03
CA ALA A 73 8.07 2.44 -6.05
C ALA A 73 8.37 1.31 -7.04
N SER A 74 8.42 0.09 -6.54
CA SER A 74 8.47 -1.12 -7.37
C SER A 74 7.05 -1.59 -7.65
N TYR A 75 6.71 -1.74 -8.93
CA TYR A 75 5.37 -2.17 -9.35
C TYR A 75 5.31 -3.66 -9.61
N PHE A 76 4.11 -4.22 -9.43
CA PHE A 76 3.80 -5.62 -9.65
C PHE A 76 2.52 -5.76 -10.47
N SER A 77 2.53 -6.73 -11.38
CA SER A 77 1.42 -7.08 -12.26
C SER A 77 0.81 -8.42 -11.85
N PHE A 78 -0.45 -8.65 -12.22
CA PHE A 78 -1.14 -9.93 -12.01
C PHE A 78 -1.84 -10.36 -13.30
N GLY A 79 -1.34 -11.42 -13.93
CA GLY A 79 -1.86 -11.89 -15.23
C GLY A 79 -1.79 -10.78 -16.29
N GLU A 80 -2.95 -10.39 -16.83
CA GLU A 80 -3.06 -9.29 -17.81
C GLU A 80 -3.16 -7.90 -17.17
N HIS A 81 -3.36 -7.84 -15.85
CA HIS A 81 -3.48 -6.58 -15.13
C HIS A 81 -2.10 -6.02 -14.80
N LYS A 82 -1.70 -4.98 -15.53
CA LYS A 82 -0.41 -4.33 -15.37
C LYS A 82 -0.39 -3.37 -14.17
N ASP A 83 0.72 -3.37 -13.45
CA ASP A 83 1.03 -2.41 -12.39
C ASP A 83 -0.07 -2.30 -11.32
N VAL A 84 -0.77 -3.42 -11.04
CA VAL A 84 -1.90 -3.46 -10.09
C VAL A 84 -1.49 -3.22 -8.66
N ALA A 85 -0.25 -3.51 -8.32
CA ALA A 85 0.28 -3.27 -7.00
C ALA A 85 1.61 -2.55 -7.08
N TRP A 86 1.98 -1.87 -6.00
CA TRP A 86 3.32 -1.34 -5.83
C TRP A 86 3.73 -1.42 -4.36
N SER A 87 5.05 -1.39 -4.14
CA SER A 87 5.67 -1.37 -2.83
C SER A 87 6.75 -0.30 -2.82
N TYR A 88 6.95 0.32 -1.65
CA TYR A 88 8.13 1.13 -1.38
C TYR A 88 9.12 0.27 -0.59
N GLU A 89 10.11 -0.30 -1.27
CA GLU A 89 11.09 -1.20 -0.67
C GLU A 89 12.09 -0.46 0.23
N LYS A 90 12.29 0.84 -0.03
CA LYS A 90 13.20 1.71 0.72
C LYS A 90 12.55 3.08 0.93
N PRO A 91 11.53 3.18 1.80
CA PRO A 91 10.87 4.44 2.06
C PRO A 91 11.77 5.38 2.87
N LEU A 92 11.42 6.67 2.91
CA LEU A 92 12.07 7.63 3.82
C LEU A 92 11.84 7.22 5.28
N GLU A 93 12.70 7.72 6.19
CA GLU A 93 12.68 7.30 7.60
C GLU A 93 11.33 7.47 8.30
N GLU A 94 10.56 8.50 7.93
CA GLU A 94 9.22 8.78 8.45
C GLU A 94 8.16 7.74 8.03
N LEU A 95 8.50 6.86 7.08
CA LEU A 95 7.62 5.85 6.50
C LEU A 95 8.20 4.44 6.64
N LYS A 96 9.19 4.23 7.52
CA LYS A 96 9.78 2.91 7.79
C LYS A 96 8.73 1.86 8.22
N ASP A 97 7.65 2.28 8.86
CA ASP A 97 6.56 1.37 9.27
C ASP A 97 5.86 0.66 8.09
N ILE A 98 5.96 1.21 6.88
CA ILE A 98 5.38 0.63 5.65
C ILE A 98 6.46 0.11 4.69
N GLU A 99 7.70 -0.06 5.15
CA GLU A 99 8.81 -0.58 4.33
C GLU A 99 8.48 -1.98 3.80
N GLY A 100 8.49 -2.10 2.47
CA GLY A 100 8.18 -3.36 1.78
C GLY A 100 6.69 -3.74 1.82
N TRP A 101 5.82 -2.89 2.37
CA TRP A 101 4.38 -3.15 2.38
C TRP A 101 3.78 -2.86 1.01
N VAL A 102 2.79 -3.66 0.66
CA VAL A 102 2.22 -3.68 -0.69
C VAL A 102 0.90 -2.95 -0.70
N VAL A 103 0.69 -2.14 -1.72
CA VAL A 103 -0.55 -1.41 -1.97
C VAL A 103 -1.10 -1.82 -3.33
N PHE A 104 -2.42 -1.91 -3.45
CA PHE A 104 -3.10 -2.24 -4.70
C PHE A 104 -3.89 -1.04 -5.24
N TYR A 105 -3.92 -0.88 -6.57
CA TYR A 105 -4.83 0.04 -7.24
C TYR A 105 -6.25 -0.55 -7.22
N GLY A 106 -7.23 0.29 -6.86
CA GLY A 106 -8.68 0.06 -7.02
C GLY A 106 -9.15 -1.39 -7.15
N GLY A 107 -9.19 -2.12 -6.04
CA GLY A 107 -9.66 -3.52 -5.99
C GLY A 107 -9.66 -4.10 -4.57
N VAL A 108 -9.61 -3.23 -3.56
CA VAL A 108 -9.57 -3.63 -2.16
C VAL A 108 -11.00 -3.81 -1.68
N GLU A 109 -11.49 -5.04 -1.71
CA GLU A 109 -12.74 -5.39 -1.04
C GLU A 109 -12.46 -5.53 0.47
N VAL A 110 -12.70 -4.45 1.21
CA VAL A 110 -12.68 -4.49 2.67
C VAL A 110 -13.94 -5.20 3.15
N SER A 111 -13.87 -6.52 3.30
CA SER A 111 -14.93 -7.32 3.91
C SER A 111 -15.08 -6.97 5.39
N GLY A 112 -16.08 -6.15 5.71
CA GLY A 112 -16.44 -5.78 7.08
C GLY A 112 -17.76 -5.01 7.12
N LYS A 113 -18.86 -5.73 6.92
CA LYS A 113 -20.22 -5.22 7.17
C LYS A 113 -20.51 -5.18 8.66
#